data_AF-A0A651DZM8-F1
#
_entry.id   AF-A0A651DZM8-F1
#
_cell.length_a   1.000
_cell.length_b   1.000
_cell.length_c   1.000
_cell.angle_alpha   90.00
_cell.angle_beta   90.00
_cell.angle_gamma   90.00
#
_symmetry.space_group_name_H-M   'P 1'
#
loop_
_entity.id
_entity.type
_entity.pdbx_description
1 polymer ?
#
loop_
_entity_poly.entity_id
_entity_poly.type
_entity_poly.pdbx_seq_one_letter_code
_entity_poly.pdbx_strand_id
1 'polypeptide(L)'
;MPTKRIAFAIGMLLMVSNAASATDFVGDWSGTIDILGRDGSLTIRLLIEGGTAVQYFPSDGGGWRLVEPVSAQYTSHRNNAVFHWLNSGGIWTETQSFHLSQIDRDTLEVVWVRMVNNRAAGEDGDPWFLTGRGFLFRDS
;
A
#
# COMPACT_ATOMS: atom_id res chain seq x y z
N MET A 1 61.24 -18.77 -39.58
CA MET A 1 59.99 -18.02 -39.35
C MET A 1 59.32 -18.57 -38.09
N PRO A 2 59.20 -17.83 -36.98
CA PRO A 2 58.45 -18.30 -35.82
C PRO A 2 57.03 -17.70 -35.84
N THR A 3 56.03 -18.58 -35.84
CA THR A 3 54.61 -18.22 -35.72
C THR A 3 54.28 -17.84 -34.28
N LYS A 4 53.87 -16.58 -34.07
CA LYS A 4 53.38 -16.05 -32.80
C LYS A 4 52.09 -16.79 -32.39
N ARG A 5 52.09 -17.40 -31.20
CA ARG A 5 50.87 -17.91 -30.57
C ARG A 5 50.20 -16.77 -29.81
N ILE A 6 49.02 -16.35 -30.27
CA ILE A 6 48.14 -15.42 -29.56
C ILE A 6 47.34 -16.25 -28.56
N ALA A 7 47.56 -16.01 -27.26
CA ALA A 7 46.75 -16.59 -26.20
C ALA A 7 45.50 -15.71 -26.01
N PHE A 8 44.32 -16.31 -26.18
CA PHE A 8 43.02 -15.69 -25.98
C PHE A 8 42.70 -15.71 -24.47
N ALA A 9 42.46 -14.54 -23.88
CA ALA A 9 42.03 -14.44 -22.49
C ALA A 9 40.52 -14.71 -22.39
N ILE A 10 40.12 -15.71 -21.62
CA ILE A 10 38.73 -15.97 -21.25
C ILE A 10 38.41 -15.13 -20.01
N GLY A 11 37.68 -14.03 -20.20
CA GLY A 11 37.10 -13.25 -19.11
C GLY A 11 35.85 -13.93 -18.57
N MET A 12 35.92 -14.49 -17.37
CA MET A 12 34.76 -15.02 -16.65
C MET A 12 33.97 -13.86 -16.07
N LEU A 13 32.86 -13.49 -16.74
CA LEU A 13 31.93 -12.49 -16.24
C LEU A 13 31.14 -13.11 -15.07
N LEU A 14 31.54 -12.82 -13.83
CA LEU A 14 30.71 -13.12 -12.65
C LEU A 14 29.45 -12.26 -12.72
N MET A 15 28.35 -12.85 -13.20
CA MET A 15 27.02 -12.29 -12.97
C MET A 15 26.72 -12.42 -11.49
N VAL A 16 26.92 -11.34 -10.73
CA VAL A 16 26.36 -11.22 -9.40
C VAL A 16 24.85 -11.10 -9.59
N SER A 17 24.14 -12.21 -9.47
CA SER A 17 22.69 -12.20 -9.34
C SER A 17 22.37 -11.52 -8.02
N ASN A 18 22.03 -10.23 -8.07
CA ASN A 18 21.27 -9.60 -7.01
C ASN A 18 19.96 -10.38 -6.92
N ALA A 19 19.86 -11.29 -5.95
CA ALA A 19 18.58 -11.80 -5.52
C ALA A 19 17.83 -10.61 -4.90
N ALA A 20 17.20 -9.80 -5.75
CA ALA A 20 16.15 -8.93 -5.29
C ALA A 20 15.15 -9.85 -4.59
N SER A 21 14.95 -9.69 -3.29
CA SER A 21 13.76 -10.24 -2.64
C SER A 21 12.59 -9.86 -3.53
N ALA A 22 11.90 -10.84 -4.08
CA ALA A 22 10.67 -10.60 -4.81
C ALA A 22 9.78 -9.82 -3.84
N THR A 23 9.55 -8.56 -4.18
CA THR A 23 8.64 -7.71 -3.42
C THR A 23 7.27 -8.28 -3.70
N ASP A 24 6.67 -8.81 -2.63
CA ASP A 24 5.40 -9.49 -2.70
C ASP A 24 4.49 -8.92 -1.61
N PHE A 25 3.60 -8.07 -2.07
CA PHE A 25 2.53 -7.51 -1.24
C PHE A 25 1.42 -8.52 -1.01
N VAL A 26 1.37 -9.65 -1.72
CA VAL A 26 0.34 -10.68 -1.49
C VAL A 26 0.40 -11.14 -0.05
N GLY A 27 -0.73 -11.10 0.63
CA GLY A 27 -0.83 -11.48 2.04
C GLY A 27 -1.89 -10.71 2.78
N ASP A 28 -2.00 -11.06 4.06
CA ASP A 28 -2.88 -10.45 5.01
C ASP A 28 -2.07 -9.53 5.94
N TRP A 29 -2.45 -8.27 6.01
CA TRP A 29 -1.66 -7.22 6.67
C TRP A 29 -2.51 -6.47 7.65
N SER A 30 -2.09 -6.35 8.90
CA SER A 30 -2.84 -5.61 9.92
C SER A 30 -1.93 -4.67 10.72
N GLY A 31 -2.47 -3.56 11.20
CA GLY A 31 -1.70 -2.61 11.99
C GLY A 31 -2.38 -1.28 12.20
N THR A 32 -1.60 -0.30 12.63
CA THR A 32 -2.10 0.99 13.11
C THR A 32 -1.37 2.13 12.43
N ILE A 33 -2.12 3.17 12.10
CA ILE A 33 -1.68 4.41 11.46
C ILE A 33 -1.96 5.55 12.42
N ASP A 34 -0.94 6.28 12.83
CA ASP A 34 -1.10 7.47 13.65
C ASP A 34 -1.56 8.64 12.78
N ILE A 35 -2.56 9.38 13.26
CA ILE A 35 -3.10 10.53 12.53
C ILE A 35 -2.18 11.72 12.79
N LEU A 36 -1.70 12.34 11.72
CA LEU A 36 -0.82 13.50 11.82
C LEU A 36 -1.63 14.77 12.13
N GLY A 37 -1.10 15.61 13.02
CA GLY A 37 -1.69 16.91 13.37
C GLY A 37 -2.84 16.87 14.38
N ARG A 38 -3.18 15.70 14.94
CA ARG A 38 -4.15 15.54 16.03
C ARG A 38 -3.94 14.22 16.78
N ASP A 39 -4.47 14.11 17.98
CA ASP A 39 -4.51 12.84 18.69
C ASP A 39 -5.48 11.86 18.01
N GLY A 40 -5.04 10.62 17.85
CA GLY A 40 -5.83 9.53 17.30
C GLY A 40 -5.01 8.60 16.40
N SER A 41 -5.53 7.40 16.20
CA SER A 41 -4.96 6.41 15.29
C SER A 41 -6.06 5.66 14.55
N LEU A 42 -5.69 5.02 13.44
CA LEU A 42 -6.55 4.21 12.61
C LEU A 42 -5.95 2.80 12.54
N THR A 43 -6.65 1.83 13.12
CA THR A 43 -6.33 0.41 12.95
C THR A 43 -7.03 -0.12 11.71
N ILE A 44 -6.27 -0.79 10.84
CA ILE A 44 -6.77 -1.36 9.59
C ILE A 44 -6.22 -2.76 9.38
N ARG A 45 -6.89 -3.50 8.48
CA ARG A 45 -6.35 -4.70 7.85
C ARG A 45 -6.52 -4.61 6.34
N LEU A 46 -5.51 -5.03 5.59
CA LEU A 46 -5.51 -5.14 4.13
C LEU A 46 -5.25 -6.59 3.74
N LEU A 47 -6.15 -7.17 2.95
CA LEU A 47 -5.91 -8.44 2.27
C LEU A 47 -5.55 -8.13 0.82
N ILE A 48 -4.37 -8.52 0.39
CA ILE A 48 -3.86 -8.30 -0.97
C ILE A 48 -3.69 -9.66 -1.66
N GLU A 49 -4.46 -9.90 -2.72
CA GLU A 49 -4.43 -11.15 -3.46
C GLU A 49 -4.76 -10.91 -4.94
N GLY A 50 -4.12 -11.66 -5.84
CA GLY A 50 -4.46 -11.63 -7.27
C GLY A 50 -4.34 -10.25 -7.94
N GLY A 51 -3.47 -9.36 -7.42
CA GLY A 51 -3.36 -7.98 -7.91
C GLY A 51 -4.49 -7.05 -7.46
N THR A 52 -5.25 -7.44 -6.44
CA THR A 52 -6.30 -6.65 -5.82
C THR A 52 -6.01 -6.46 -4.33
N ALA A 53 -6.60 -5.43 -3.73
CA ALA A 53 -6.56 -5.21 -2.29
C ALA A 53 -7.96 -4.91 -1.77
N VAL A 54 -8.30 -5.47 -0.61
CA VAL A 54 -9.53 -5.17 0.13
C VAL A 54 -9.18 -4.76 1.56
N GLN A 55 -9.96 -3.84 2.12
CA GLN A 55 -9.74 -3.32 3.46
C GLN A 55 -10.78 -3.83 4.44
N TYR A 56 -10.36 -3.98 5.68
CA TYR A 56 -11.23 -4.16 6.83
C TYR A 56 -10.95 -3.12 7.91
N PHE A 57 -12.00 -2.74 8.64
CA PHE A 57 -11.90 -2.02 9.91
C PHE A 57 -12.21 -2.96 11.07
N PRO A 58 -11.71 -2.69 12.29
CA PRO A 58 -12.17 -3.37 13.48
C PRO A 58 -13.69 -3.28 13.62
N SER A 59 -14.30 -4.38 14.07
CA SER A 59 -15.73 -4.45 14.40
C SER A 59 -15.93 -4.32 15.91
N ASP A 60 -17.04 -3.69 16.33
CA ASP A 60 -17.37 -3.48 17.75
C ASP A 60 -17.55 -4.80 18.52
N GLY A 61 -17.93 -5.88 17.83
CA GLY A 61 -18.07 -7.23 18.39
C GLY A 61 -16.79 -8.04 18.44
N GLY A 62 -15.64 -7.43 18.12
CA GLY A 62 -14.40 -8.13 17.84
C GLY A 62 -14.32 -8.62 16.38
N GLY A 63 -13.10 -8.77 15.89
CA GLY A 63 -12.83 -9.17 14.50
C GLY A 63 -12.83 -8.00 13.52
N TRP A 64 -12.99 -8.35 12.24
CA TRP A 64 -12.78 -7.45 11.10
C TRP A 64 -14.05 -7.31 10.26
N ARG A 65 -14.45 -6.08 9.96
CA ARG A 65 -15.58 -5.76 9.08
C ARG A 65 -15.05 -5.29 7.73
N LEU A 66 -15.50 -5.94 6.65
CA LEU A 66 -15.14 -5.58 5.28
C LEU A 66 -15.60 -4.15 4.96
N VAL A 67 -14.74 -3.40 4.29
CA VAL A 67 -15.09 -2.14 3.65
C VAL A 67 -15.61 -2.46 2.26
N GLU A 68 -16.84 -2.02 1.98
CA GLU A 68 -17.51 -2.19 0.67
C GLU A 68 -17.59 -0.83 -0.04
N PRO A 69 -16.50 -0.37 -0.69
CA PRO A 69 -16.50 0.90 -1.38
C PRO A 69 -17.25 0.81 -2.71
N VAL A 70 -17.66 1.96 -3.24
CA VAL A 70 -18.26 2.07 -4.58
C VAL A 70 -17.23 1.75 -5.67
N SER A 71 -15.97 2.11 -5.44
CA SER A 71 -14.85 1.82 -6.32
C SER A 71 -13.57 1.62 -5.52
N ALA A 72 -12.74 0.66 -5.91
CA ALA A 72 -11.43 0.42 -5.33
C ALA A 72 -10.43 0.06 -6.42
N GLN A 73 -9.19 0.51 -6.27
CA GLN A 73 -8.09 0.16 -7.16
C GLN A 73 -6.82 -0.06 -6.36
N TYR A 74 -6.05 -1.05 -6.83
CA TYR A 74 -4.75 -1.39 -6.30
C TYR A 74 -3.74 -1.42 -7.45
N THR A 75 -2.59 -0.82 -7.24
CA THR A 75 -1.47 -0.88 -8.18
C THR A 75 -0.17 -1.06 -7.40
N SER A 76 0.73 -1.90 -7.89
CA SER A 76 2.05 -2.08 -7.30
C SER A 76 3.15 -2.04 -8.34
N HIS A 77 4.31 -1.57 -7.93
CA HIS A 77 5.52 -1.61 -8.72
C HIS A 77 6.74 -1.69 -7.80
N ARG A 78 7.52 -2.77 -7.93
CA ARG A 78 8.66 -3.06 -7.04
C ARG A 78 8.20 -3.05 -5.58
N ASN A 79 8.93 -2.37 -4.69
CA ASN A 79 8.63 -2.29 -3.27
C ASN A 79 7.58 -1.24 -2.89
N ASN A 80 6.85 -0.67 -3.86
CA ASN A 80 5.81 0.33 -3.60
C ASN A 80 4.46 -0.15 -4.14
N ALA A 81 3.39 0.16 -3.41
CA ALA A 81 2.03 -0.02 -3.86
C ALA A 81 1.14 1.16 -3.47
N VAL A 82 0.06 1.36 -4.21
CA VAL A 82 -1.00 2.30 -3.89
C VAL A 82 -2.30 1.54 -3.92
N PHE A 83 -3.02 1.58 -2.80
CA PHE A 83 -4.40 1.15 -2.70
C PHE A 83 -5.26 2.38 -2.46
N HIS A 84 -6.34 2.55 -3.19
CA HIS A 84 -7.30 3.60 -2.90
C HIS A 84 -8.71 3.13 -3.16
N TRP A 85 -9.65 3.77 -2.48
CA TRP A 85 -11.06 3.53 -2.70
C TRP A 85 -11.88 4.80 -2.53
N LEU A 86 -13.06 4.77 -3.12
CA LEU A 86 -14.06 5.82 -3.05
C LEU A 86 -15.36 5.25 -2.47
N ASN A 87 -15.96 6.00 -1.57
CA ASN A 87 -17.27 5.70 -1.03
C ASN A 87 -18.14 6.96 -1.02
N SER A 88 -19.44 6.79 -0.86
CA SER A 88 -20.40 7.89 -0.81
C SER A 88 -21.64 7.51 -0.01
N GLY A 89 -22.31 8.52 0.56
CA GLY A 89 -23.61 8.35 1.18
C GLY A 89 -24.31 9.70 1.30
N GLY A 90 -25.61 9.77 0.97
CA GLY A 90 -26.34 11.04 1.00
C GLY A 90 -25.63 12.12 0.18
N ILE A 91 -25.17 13.17 0.85
CA ILE A 91 -24.45 14.32 0.23
C ILE A 91 -22.92 14.22 0.31
N TRP A 92 -22.37 13.19 0.95
CA TRP A 92 -20.93 13.08 1.16
C TRP A 92 -20.26 12.10 0.21
N THR A 93 -19.03 12.42 -0.15
CA THR A 93 -18.08 11.55 -0.84
C THR A 93 -16.82 11.44 -0.02
N GLU A 94 -16.25 10.24 0.07
CA GLU A 94 -15.01 9.97 0.78
C GLU A 94 -14.05 9.23 -0.14
N THR A 95 -12.80 9.69 -0.16
CA THR A 95 -11.69 8.99 -0.76
C THR A 95 -10.69 8.64 0.33
N GLN A 96 -10.24 7.39 0.37
CA GLN A 96 -9.05 7.02 1.13
C GLN A 96 -7.99 6.45 0.20
N SER A 97 -6.74 6.85 0.41
CA SER A 97 -5.58 6.31 -0.26
C SER A 97 -4.52 5.87 0.74
N PHE A 98 -3.89 4.74 0.43
CA PHE A 98 -2.84 4.10 1.19
C PHE A 98 -1.65 3.91 0.27
N HIS A 99 -0.56 4.60 0.60
CA HIS A 99 0.73 4.46 -0.07
C HIS A 99 1.57 3.51 0.78
N LEU A 100 1.87 2.34 0.21
CA LEU A 100 2.49 1.22 0.90
C LEU A 100 3.92 1.05 0.40
N SER A 101 4.86 0.98 1.33
CA SER A 101 6.25 0.63 1.05
C SER A 101 6.60 -0.67 1.76
N GLN A 102 6.94 -1.71 1.00
CA GLN A 102 7.42 -2.96 1.58
C GLN A 102 8.87 -2.78 2.02
N ILE A 103 9.07 -2.66 3.33
CA ILE A 103 10.40 -2.43 3.93
C ILE A 103 11.14 -3.74 4.17
N ASP A 104 10.40 -4.82 4.46
CA ASP A 104 10.89 -6.20 4.54
C ASP A 104 9.75 -7.19 4.21
N ARG A 105 9.98 -8.49 4.42
CA ARG A 105 9.01 -9.54 4.08
C ARG A 105 7.68 -9.37 4.83
N ASP A 106 7.74 -8.91 6.08
CA ASP A 106 6.65 -9.00 7.04
C ASP A 106 6.18 -7.63 7.54
N THR A 107 6.73 -6.55 6.97
CA THR A 107 6.38 -5.17 7.33
C THR A 107 6.13 -4.29 6.10
N LEU A 108 4.99 -3.59 6.14
CA LEU A 108 4.68 -2.47 5.26
C LEU A 108 4.71 -1.18 6.06
N GLU A 109 5.44 -0.20 5.55
CA GLU A 109 5.21 1.19 5.95
C GLU A 109 4.02 1.76 5.16
N VAL A 110 3.18 2.54 5.84
CA VAL A 110 1.98 3.14 5.24
C VAL A 110 1.98 4.66 5.43
N VAL A 111 1.72 5.37 4.34
CA VAL A 111 1.24 6.76 4.37
C VAL A 111 -0.21 6.76 3.91
N TRP A 112 -1.09 7.30 4.74
CA TRP A 112 -2.53 7.33 4.51
C TRP A 112 -3.02 8.74 4.32
N VAL A 113 -3.97 8.91 3.39
CA VAL A 113 -4.72 10.14 3.22
C VAL A 113 -6.20 9.79 3.16
N ARG A 114 -7.01 10.51 3.93
CA ARG A 114 -8.46 10.50 3.83
C ARG A 114 -8.93 11.89 3.45
N MET A 115 -9.80 11.98 2.47
CA MET A 115 -10.45 13.23 2.08
C MET A 115 -11.97 13.01 2.06
N VAL A 116 -12.70 13.92 2.67
CA VAL A 116 -14.18 13.92 2.68
C VAL A 116 -14.65 15.26 2.14
N ASN A 117 -15.63 15.19 1.24
CA ASN A 117 -16.34 16.36 0.74
C ASN A 117 -17.85 16.15 0.96
N ASN A 118 -18.53 17.16 1.47
CA ASN A 118 -19.98 17.20 1.60
C ASN A 118 -20.52 18.19 0.56
N ARG A 119 -21.11 17.69 -0.53
CA ARG A 119 -21.65 18.54 -1.58
C ARG A 119 -23.18 18.41 -1.64
N ALA A 120 -23.87 19.40 -1.09
CA ALA A 120 -25.29 19.62 -1.32
C ALA A 120 -25.51 20.70 -2.39
N ALA A 121 -26.70 20.72 -2.99
CA ALA A 121 -27.08 21.76 -3.93
C ALA A 121 -27.17 23.12 -3.21
N GLY A 122 -26.33 24.08 -3.62
CA GLY A 122 -26.31 25.43 -3.06
C GLY A 122 -25.37 25.65 -1.87
N GLU A 123 -24.53 24.67 -1.52
CA GLU A 123 -23.50 24.82 -0.48
C GLU A 123 -22.09 24.89 -1.09
N ASP A 124 -21.16 25.51 -0.36
CA ASP A 124 -19.78 25.76 -0.81
C ASP A 124 -18.92 24.49 -0.93
N GLY A 125 -19.35 23.36 -0.35
CA GLY A 125 -18.78 22.04 -0.67
C GLY A 125 -17.31 21.87 -0.29
N ASP A 126 -16.86 22.55 0.78
CA ASP A 126 -15.45 22.54 1.18
C ASP A 126 -14.99 21.15 1.63
N PRO A 127 -13.90 20.60 1.05
CA PRO A 127 -13.34 19.34 1.49
C PRO A 127 -12.52 19.52 2.77
N TRP A 128 -12.44 18.45 3.57
CA TRP A 128 -11.44 18.32 4.62
C TRP A 128 -10.67 17.02 4.45
N PHE A 129 -9.46 16.96 5.00
CA PHE A 129 -8.61 15.80 4.89
C PHE A 129 -7.87 15.48 6.18
N LEU A 130 -7.52 14.22 6.33
CA LEU A 130 -6.61 13.71 7.35
C LEU A 130 -5.46 13.01 6.64
N THR A 131 -4.28 13.07 7.25
CA THR A 131 -3.13 12.26 6.84
C THR A 131 -2.64 11.45 8.02
N GLY A 132 -1.99 10.33 7.74
CA GLY A 132 -1.42 9.49 8.78
C GLY A 132 -0.22 8.70 8.28
N ARG A 133 0.56 8.17 9.23
CA ARG A 133 1.66 7.25 8.95
C ARG A 133 1.66 6.12 9.96
N GLY A 134 2.04 4.93 9.52
CA GLY A 134 2.19 3.80 10.43
C GLY A 134 2.74 2.58 9.74
N PHE A 135 2.49 1.42 10.35
CA PHE A 135 2.99 0.14 9.85
C PHE A 135 1.88 -0.89 9.86
N LEU A 136 1.90 -1.77 8.85
CA LEU A 136 1.14 -3.01 8.83
C LEU A 136 2.11 -4.17 8.88
N PHE A 137 1.74 -5.19 9.62
CA PHE A 137 2.50 -6.41 9.79
C PHE A 137 1.76 -7.56 9.15
N ARG A 138 2.50 -8.49 8.57
CA ARG A 138 1.92 -9.67 7.95
C ARG A 138 1.34 -10.59 9.04
N ASP A 139 0.05 -10.90 8.92
CA ASP A 139 -0.58 -11.93 9.74
C ASP A 139 -0.10 -13.30 9.21
N SER A 140 0.46 -14.12 10.11
CA SER A 140 1.07 -15.43 9.79
C SER A 140 0.06 -16.51 9.41
#